data_AF-A0A363UJ27-F1
#
_entry.id   AF-A0A363UJ27-F1
#
_cell.length_a   1.000
_cell.length_b   1.000
_cell.length_c   1.000
_cell.angle_alpha   90.00
_cell.angle_beta   90.00
_cell.angle_gamma   90.00
#
_symmetry.space_group_name_H-M   'P 1'
#
loop_
_entity.id
_entity.type
_entity.pdbx_description
1 polymer ?
#
loop_
_entity_poly.entity_id
_entity_poly.type
_entity_poly.pdbx_seq_one_letter_code
_entity_poly.pdbx_strand_id
1 'polypeptide(L)' 'MSSSYHHLSPEERATIMIQHGQGATLSSIARLLGRHRSTISRE' A
#
# COMPACT_ATOMS: atom_id res chain seq x y z
N MET A 1 6.12 -22.17 6.22
CA MET A 1 6.11 -20.83 5.59
C MET A 1 4.87 -20.09 6.03
N SER A 2 4.93 -19.40 7.17
CA SER A 2 3.83 -18.55 7.65
C SER A 2 3.84 -17.25 6.84
N SER A 3 3.06 -17.20 5.76
CA SER A 3 2.77 -15.94 5.09
C SER A 3 1.86 -15.15 6.02
N SER A 4 2.44 -14.47 7.00
CA SER A 4 1.73 -13.49 7.82
C SER A 4 1.14 -12.46 6.87
N TYR A 5 -0.14 -12.61 6.56
CA TYR A 5 -0.87 -11.66 5.75
C TYR A 5 -0.99 -10.39 6.60
N HIS A 6 0.02 -9.54 6.50
CA HIS A 6 0.00 -8.24 7.14
C HIS A 6 -0.94 -7.36 6.31
N HIS A 7 -2.18 -7.22 6.79
CA HIS A 7 -3.06 -6.16 6.36
C HIS A 7 -2.33 -4.81 6.43
N LEU A 8 -2.77 -3.86 5.61
CA LEU A 8 -2.22 -2.51 5.69
C LEU A 8 -2.61 -1.93 7.05
N SER A 9 -1.65 -1.35 7.74
CA SER A 9 -1.94 -0.59 8.94
C SER A 9 -2.79 0.64 8.56
N PRO A 10 -3.53 1.22 9.53
CA PRO A 10 -4.24 2.47 9.29
C PRO A 10 -3.35 3.60 8.72
N GLU A 11 -2.09 3.64 9.09
CA GLU A 11 -1.11 4.61 8.58
C GLU A 11 -0.75 4.36 7.11
N GLU A 12 -0.56 3.10 6.74
CA GLU A 12 -0.31 2.72 5.33
C GLU A 12 -1.53 3.05 4.47
N ARG A 13 -2.75 2.82 4.96
CA ARG A 13 -4.00 3.19 4.29
C ARG A 13 -4.11 4.69 4.09
N ALA A 14 -3.83 5.48 5.14
CA ALA A 14 -3.81 6.94 5.05
C ALA A 14 -2.78 7.42 4.00
N THR A 15 -1.59 6.82 3.99
CA THR A 15 -0.55 7.13 3.01
C THR A 15 -1.01 6.82 1.58
N ILE A 16 -1.65 5.67 1.35
CA ILE A 16 -2.22 5.32 0.05
C ILE A 16 -3.25 6.35 -0.39
N MET A 17 -4.21 6.73 0.48
CA MET A 17 -5.25 7.69 0.15
C MET A 17 -4.68 9.06 -0.23
N ILE A 18 -3.71 9.58 0.56
CA ILE A 18 -3.07 10.87 0.31
C ILE A 18 -2.31 10.84 -1.02
N GLN A 19 -1.45 9.84 -1.22
CA GLN A 19 -0.60 9.74 -2.41
C GLN A 19 -1.43 9.51 -3.68
N HIS A 20 -2.45 8.66 -3.60
CA HIS A 20 -3.35 8.44 -4.72
C HIS A 20 -4.15 9.70 -5.06
N GLY A 21 -4.60 10.47 -4.06
CA GLY A 21 -5.24 11.77 -4.26
C GLY A 21 -4.33 12.81 -4.90
N GLN A 22 -3.00 12.67 -4.75
CA GLN A 22 -1.98 13.49 -5.42
C GLN A 22 -1.64 13.00 -6.84
N GLY A 23 -2.30 11.94 -7.33
CA GLY A 23 -2.05 11.36 -8.64
C GLY A 23 -0.88 10.37 -8.69
N ALA A 24 -0.35 9.95 -7.54
CA ALA A 24 0.70 8.94 -7.49
C ALA A 24 0.16 7.58 -7.94
N THR A 25 0.98 6.83 -8.69
CA THR A 25 0.62 5.49 -9.15
C THR A 25 0.68 4.47 -8.00
N LEU A 26 -0.12 3.41 -8.07
CA LEU A 26 -0.04 2.30 -7.10
C LEU A 26 1.38 1.69 -7.00
N SER A 27 2.13 1.70 -8.11
CA SER A 27 3.51 1.20 -8.15
C SER A 27 4.47 2.10 -7.35
N SER A 28 4.30 3.42 -7.41
CA SER A 28 5.12 4.35 -6.61
C SER A 28 4.77 4.25 -5.12
N ILE A 29 3.48 4.10 -4.80
CA ILE A 29 3.02 3.93 -3.41
C ILE A 29 3.51 2.59 -2.82
N ALA A 30 3.48 1.52 -3.62
CA ALA A 30 4.03 0.21 -3.24
C ALA A 30 5.51 0.29 -2.86
N ARG A 31 6.31 1.00 -3.67
CA ARG A 31 7.74 1.23 -3.38
C ARG A 31 7.95 2.06 -2.12
N LEU A 32 7.15 3.11 -1.92
CA LEU A 32 7.22 3.98 -0.74
C LEU A 32 6.97 3.18 0.55
N LEU A 33 5.97 2.31 0.55
CA LEU A 33 5.57 1.52 1.72
C LEU A 33 6.38 0.22 1.89
N GLY A 34 7.27 -0.12 0.96
CA GLY A 34 7.92 -1.43 0.93
C GLY A 34 6.94 -2.59 0.79
N ARG A 35 5.76 -2.34 0.21
CA ARG A 35 4.67 -3.31 0.05
C ARG A 35 4.58 -3.80 -1.38
N HIS A 36 4.04 -5.00 -1.56
CA HIS A 36 3.74 -5.48 -2.90
C HIS A 36 2.51 -4.77 -3.46
N ARG A 37 2.52 -4.45 -4.76
CA ARG A 37 1.39 -3.77 -5.44
C ARG A 37 0.07 -4.51 -5.27
N SER A 38 0.09 -5.85 -5.27
CA SER A 38 -1.12 -6.65 -5.05
C SER A 38 -1.67 -6.55 -3.62
N THR A 39 -0.88 -6.11 -2.64
CA THR A 39 -1.36 -5.83 -1.28
C THR A 39 -2.17 -4.55 -1.27
N ILE A 40 -1.67 -3.51 -1.94
CA ILE A 40 -2.37 -2.22 -2.06
C ILE A 40 -3.65 -2.33 -2.90
N SER A 41 -3.62 -3.12 -3.98
CA SER A 41 -4.79 -3.30 -4.85
C SER A 41 -5.91 -4.18 -4.27
N ARG A 42 -5.64 -4.92 -3.18
CA ARG A 42 -6.60 -5.82 -2.53
C ARG A 42 -7.31 -5.17 -1.33
N GLU A 43 -6.87 -3.98 -0.95
CA GLU A 43 -7.57 -3.11 0.00
C GLU A 43 -8.72 -2.38 -0.70
#